data_AF-A0A942G2R3-F1
#
_entry.id   AF-A0A942G2R3-F1
#
_cell.length_a   1.000
_cell.length_b   1.000
_cell.length_c   1.000
_cell.angle_alpha   90.00
_cell.angle_beta   90.00
_cell.angle_gamma   90.00
#
_symmetry.space_group_name_H-M   'P 1'
#
loop_
_entity.id
_entity.type
_entity.pdbx_description
1 polymer ?
#
loop_
_entity_poly.entity_id
_entity_poly.type
_entity_poly.pdbx_seq_one_letter_code
_entity_poly.pdbx_strand_id
1 'polypeptide(L)'
;MMWAGGTVGQGSRKQGNPEDRLDEAQWRAVRHGEDVRDDLLDELQRGVSWHKNNLVSIGDVPAQQHLLRGVWEYYEAAKTEVMAIDFDDMLSLTHELLCRNGQAVRLMQSQASHILVDEFQDTNYAQFEVLRMIMPAHGNICVVGDVDQAIYGWRAARPEYLLEFERYFPGAKRVELLANYRSSKAIVGYANKVIARNKLRHEVGIRAVRRGGQRGHYGPRPKSGWNCVRRYGSVIPR
;
A
#
# COMPACT_ATOMS: atom_id res chain seq x y z
N MET A 1 -19.94 -0.45 -20.64
CA MET A 1 -20.73 -1.02 -19.53
C MET A 1 -20.29 -0.30 -18.27
N MET A 2 -21.05 0.72 -17.85
CA MET A 2 -20.72 1.56 -16.68
C MET A 2 -20.97 0.75 -15.41
N TRP A 3 -19.97 0.63 -14.54
CA TRP A 3 -20.11 0.00 -13.24
C TRP A 3 -20.40 1.06 -12.18
N ALA A 4 -21.56 0.94 -11.54
CA ALA A 4 -21.93 1.74 -10.37
C ALA A 4 -21.17 1.22 -9.15
N GLY A 5 -20.38 2.09 -8.52
CA GLY A 5 -19.64 1.79 -7.30
C GLY A 5 -20.58 1.61 -6.11
N GLY A 6 -20.60 0.40 -5.56
CA GLY A 6 -21.20 0.13 -4.26
C GLY A 6 -20.23 0.48 -3.15
N THR A 7 -20.58 1.45 -2.32
CA THR A 7 -19.87 1.82 -1.09
C THR A 7 -20.12 0.76 -0.01
N VAL A 8 -19.09 -0.03 0.29
CA VAL A 8 -19.08 -0.90 1.48
C VAL A 8 -18.30 -0.17 2.57
N GLY A 9 -18.98 0.10 3.69
CA GLY A 9 -18.47 0.87 4.81
C GLY A 9 -17.21 0.28 5.42
N GLN A 10 -16.13 1.05 5.38
CA GLN A 10 -14.91 0.77 6.13
C GLN A 10 -15.03 1.34 7.54
N GLY A 11 -14.90 0.47 8.55
CA GLY A 11 -14.60 0.88 9.92
C GLY A 11 -13.16 1.36 10.01
N SER A 12 -12.89 2.59 9.56
CA SER A 12 -11.60 3.24 9.71
C SER A 12 -11.49 3.83 11.13
N ARG A 13 -10.42 3.46 11.83
CA ARG A 13 -9.96 4.20 13.00
C ARG A 13 -9.69 5.62 12.50
N LYS A 14 -10.45 6.62 12.96
CA LYS A 14 -10.29 8.03 12.60
C LYS A 14 -8.84 8.46 12.81
N GLN A 15 -8.01 8.40 11.77
CA GLN A 15 -6.91 9.34 11.61
C GLN A 15 -7.61 10.69 11.39
N GLY A 16 -7.24 11.70 12.19
CA GLY A 16 -7.85 13.03 12.10
C GLY A 16 -7.80 13.55 10.68
N ASN A 17 -8.76 14.38 10.29
CA ASN A 17 -8.70 15.04 9.00
C ASN A 17 -7.45 15.95 9.05
N PRO A 18 -6.55 15.94 8.05
CA PRO A 18 -5.40 16.87 8.02
C PRO A 18 -5.78 18.32 8.27
N GLU A 19 -7.00 18.67 7.93
CA GLU A 19 -7.61 19.98 8.12
C GLU A 19 -7.91 20.36 9.56
N ASP A 20 -7.99 19.39 10.48
CA ASP A 20 -8.10 19.69 11.91
C ASP A 20 -6.82 20.37 12.43
N ARG A 21 -5.74 20.36 11.64
CA ARG A 21 -4.40 20.86 12.01
C ARG A 21 -3.84 21.91 11.05
N LEU A 22 -4.49 22.13 9.90
CA LEU A 22 -4.15 23.12 8.88
C LEU A 22 -5.09 24.31 9.02
N ASP A 23 -4.56 25.45 9.45
CA ASP A 23 -5.31 26.71 9.41
C ASP A 23 -4.87 27.60 8.23
N GLU A 24 -5.68 28.62 7.92
CA GLU A 24 -5.40 29.61 6.87
C GLU A 24 -4.07 30.36 7.06
N ALA A 25 -3.56 30.46 8.29
CA ALA A 25 -2.28 31.11 8.56
C ALA A 25 -1.11 30.24 8.07
N GLN A 26 -1.18 28.94 8.30
CA GLN A 26 -0.19 27.99 7.77
C GLN A 26 -0.23 27.89 6.25
N TRP A 27 -1.42 28.01 5.63
CA TRP A 27 -1.52 28.10 4.18
C TRP A 27 -0.86 29.35 3.61
N ARG A 28 -1.01 30.50 4.26
CA ARG A 28 -0.28 31.72 3.88
C ARG A 28 1.23 31.50 3.97
N ALA A 29 1.71 30.87 5.04
CA ALA A 29 3.13 30.55 5.20
C ALA A 29 3.67 29.71 4.03
N VAL A 30 2.96 28.64 3.64
CA VAL A 30 3.31 27.81 2.47
C VAL A 30 3.43 28.66 1.20
N ARG A 31 2.44 29.53 0.92
CA ARG A 31 2.44 30.35 -0.31
C ARG A 31 3.52 31.43 -0.34
N HIS A 32 3.99 31.88 0.81
CA HIS A 32 5.03 32.90 0.92
C HIS A 32 6.43 32.30 1.10
N GLY A 33 6.57 30.97 1.07
CA GLY A 33 7.85 30.29 1.27
C GLY A 33 8.38 30.42 2.69
N GLU A 34 7.49 30.63 3.66
CA GLU A 34 7.83 30.66 5.08
C GLU A 34 7.91 29.22 5.63
N ASP A 35 8.67 29.04 6.72
CA ASP A 35 8.85 27.72 7.33
C ASP A 35 7.51 27.15 7.82
N VAL A 36 7.19 25.97 7.31
CA VAL A 36 6.04 25.17 7.73
C VAL A 36 6.57 24.03 8.59
N ARG A 37 5.83 23.63 9.62
CA ARG A 37 6.25 22.50 10.47
C ARG A 37 6.41 21.22 9.62
N ASP A 38 7.51 20.51 9.81
CA ASP A 38 7.81 19.26 9.09
C ASP A 38 6.68 18.21 9.20
N ASP A 39 6.05 18.12 10.38
CA ASP A 39 4.97 17.18 10.63
C ASP A 39 3.73 17.42 9.75
N LEU A 40 3.51 18.68 9.40
CA LEU A 40 2.42 19.11 8.54
C LEU A 40 2.74 18.90 7.06
N LEU A 41 3.99 19.15 6.65
CA LEU A 41 4.45 18.87 5.29
C LEU A 41 4.35 17.38 4.97
N ASP A 42 4.77 16.51 5.89
CA ASP A 42 4.62 15.07 5.75
C ASP A 42 3.15 14.65 5.60
N GLU A 43 2.26 15.28 6.36
CA GLU A 43 0.83 14.99 6.33
C GLU A 43 0.19 15.41 5.00
N LEU A 44 0.52 16.61 4.51
CA LEU A 44 0.12 17.10 3.20
C LEU A 44 0.65 16.20 2.07
N GLN A 45 1.93 15.84 2.10
CA GLN A 45 2.53 14.95 1.12
C GLN A 45 1.86 13.58 1.11
N ARG A 46 1.57 13.01 2.30
CA ARG A 46 0.81 11.76 2.41
C ARG A 46 -0.60 11.90 1.84
N GLY A 47 -1.27 13.02 2.07
CA GLY A 47 -2.60 13.31 1.51
C GLY A 47 -2.57 13.35 -0.02
N VAL A 48 -1.63 14.09 -0.61
CA VAL A 48 -1.42 14.16 -2.07
C VAL A 48 -1.14 12.77 -2.64
N SER A 49 -0.19 12.04 -2.04
CA SER A 49 0.19 10.69 -2.47
C SER A 49 -0.99 9.72 -2.40
N TRP A 50 -1.81 9.80 -1.34
CA TRP A 50 -3.00 8.97 -1.20
C TRP A 50 -4.01 9.24 -2.32
N HIS A 51 -4.29 10.49 -2.65
CA HIS A 51 -5.23 10.84 -3.73
C HIS A 51 -4.71 10.38 -5.10
N LYS A 52 -3.42 10.60 -5.39
CA LYS A 52 -2.78 10.14 -6.64
C LYS A 52 -2.83 8.62 -6.80
N ASN A 53 -2.51 7.88 -5.74
CA ASN A 53 -2.55 6.42 -5.75
C ASN A 53 -3.99 5.84 -5.82
N ASN A 54 -5.00 6.68 -5.61
CA ASN A 54 -6.41 6.39 -5.87
C ASN A 54 -6.94 7.01 -7.17
N LEU A 55 -6.07 7.57 -8.02
CA LEU A 55 -6.42 8.23 -9.29
C LEU A 55 -7.49 9.33 -9.14
N VAL A 56 -7.51 10.00 -7.98
CA VAL A 56 -8.39 11.15 -7.71
C VAL A 56 -7.76 12.39 -8.31
N SER A 57 -8.52 13.17 -9.08
CA SER A 57 -8.03 14.45 -9.60
C SER A 57 -8.11 15.53 -8.52
N ILE A 58 -7.28 16.57 -8.63
CA ILE A 58 -7.29 17.70 -7.69
C ILE A 58 -8.68 18.33 -7.54
N GLY A 59 -9.44 18.40 -8.63
CA GLY A 59 -10.80 18.96 -8.64
C GLY A 59 -11.84 18.09 -7.92
N ASP A 60 -11.57 16.78 -7.79
CA ASP A 60 -12.45 15.80 -7.14
C ASP A 60 -12.13 15.60 -5.66
N VAL A 61 -11.09 16.27 -5.15
CA VAL A 61 -10.76 16.30 -3.72
C VAL A 61 -11.96 16.91 -2.97
N PRO A 62 -12.44 16.27 -1.88
CA PRO A 62 -13.60 16.76 -1.14
C PRO A 62 -13.47 18.23 -0.75
N ALA A 63 -14.57 18.99 -0.86
CA ALA A 63 -14.57 20.43 -0.61
C ALA A 63 -14.12 20.80 0.81
N GLN A 64 -14.28 19.87 1.76
CA GLN A 64 -13.72 20.02 3.10
C GLN A 64 -12.21 20.25 2.96
N GLN A 65 -11.48 19.37 2.25
CA GLN A 65 -10.02 19.31 1.99
C GLN A 65 -9.43 20.45 1.12
N HIS A 66 -9.98 21.66 1.23
CA HIS A 66 -9.60 22.82 0.42
C HIS A 66 -8.12 23.25 0.60
N LEU A 67 -7.54 23.08 1.79
CA LEU A 67 -6.13 23.42 2.03
C LEU A 67 -5.18 22.43 1.36
N LEU A 68 -5.47 21.13 1.47
CA LEU A 68 -4.73 20.09 0.72
C LEU A 68 -4.81 20.35 -0.78
N ARG A 69 -6.01 20.68 -1.28
CA ARG A 69 -6.22 21.04 -2.67
C ARG A 69 -5.34 22.22 -3.09
N GLY A 70 -5.36 23.32 -2.34
CA GLY A 70 -4.54 24.50 -2.64
C GLY A 70 -3.03 24.20 -2.66
N VAL A 71 -2.54 23.46 -1.66
CA VAL A 71 -1.14 23.01 -1.61
C VAL A 71 -0.80 22.13 -2.80
N TRP A 72 -1.69 21.21 -3.15
CA TRP A 72 -1.47 20.31 -4.27
C TRP A 72 -1.44 21.07 -5.61
N GLU A 73 -2.35 22.01 -5.84
CA GLU A 73 -2.34 22.88 -7.02
C GLU A 73 -1.02 23.66 -7.14
N TYR A 74 -0.54 24.24 -6.03
CA TYR A 74 0.74 24.93 -5.99
C TYR A 74 1.92 24.00 -6.27
N TYR A 75 1.93 22.81 -5.66
CA TYR A 75 2.97 21.80 -5.86
C TYR A 75 3.04 21.31 -7.32
N GLU A 76 1.90 21.02 -7.96
CA GLU A 76 1.88 20.60 -9.37
C GLU A 76 2.35 21.72 -10.30
N ALA A 77 1.98 22.98 -10.02
CA ALA A 77 2.47 24.13 -10.79
C ALA A 77 4.00 24.24 -10.69
N ALA A 78 4.55 24.19 -9.47
CA ALA A 78 5.99 24.27 -9.24
C ALA A 78 6.76 23.11 -9.93
N LYS A 79 6.25 21.88 -9.87
CA LYS A 79 6.85 20.74 -10.60
C LYS A 79 6.82 20.92 -12.11
N THR A 80 5.73 21.45 -12.63
CA THR A 80 5.54 21.68 -14.08
C THR A 80 6.56 22.69 -14.61
N GLU A 81 6.83 23.77 -13.86
CA GLU A 81 7.83 24.78 -14.23
C GLU A 81 9.24 24.20 -14.41
N VAL A 82 9.58 23.16 -13.64
CA VAL A 82 10.89 22.49 -13.71
C VAL A 82 10.86 21.18 -14.51
N MET A 83 9.74 20.87 -15.20
CA MET A 83 9.57 19.65 -15.99
C MET A 83 9.85 18.36 -15.19
N ALA A 84 9.49 18.36 -13.91
CA ALA A 84 9.70 17.21 -13.02
C ALA A 84 8.42 16.39 -12.84
N ILE A 85 8.60 15.10 -12.59
CA ILE A 85 7.55 14.19 -12.14
C ILE A 85 8.01 13.51 -10.84
N ASP A 86 7.07 13.23 -9.96
CA ASP A 86 7.31 12.47 -8.73
C ASP A 86 7.01 10.96 -8.91
N PHE A 87 7.17 10.18 -7.84
CA PHE A 87 6.95 8.73 -7.92
C PHE A 87 5.50 8.35 -8.18
N ASP A 88 4.54 9.13 -7.68
CA ASP A 88 3.12 8.86 -7.85
C ASP A 88 2.66 9.27 -9.26
N ASP A 89 3.26 10.32 -9.82
CA ASP A 89 3.06 10.75 -11.21
C ASP A 89 3.45 9.67 -12.22
N MET A 90 4.52 8.92 -11.96
CA MET A 90 4.92 7.83 -12.86
C MET A 90 3.77 6.83 -13.08
N LEU A 91 2.91 6.61 -12.07
CA LEU A 91 1.75 5.75 -12.20
C LEU A 91 0.53 6.49 -12.76
N SER A 92 0.20 7.67 -12.22
CA SER A 92 -1.01 8.40 -12.62
C SER A 92 -0.93 8.90 -14.07
N LEU A 93 0.23 9.41 -14.51
CA LEU A 93 0.47 9.82 -15.90
C LEU A 93 0.52 8.62 -16.84
N THR A 94 1.07 7.48 -16.39
CA THR A 94 1.01 6.23 -17.18
C THR A 94 -0.44 5.80 -17.41
N HIS A 95 -1.26 5.83 -16.36
CA HIS A 95 -2.69 5.54 -16.47
C HIS A 95 -3.38 6.51 -17.44
N GLU A 96 -3.16 7.83 -17.31
CA GLU A 96 -3.71 8.84 -18.21
C GLU A 96 -3.32 8.60 -19.67
N LEU A 97 -2.04 8.32 -19.93
CA LEU A 97 -1.52 8.01 -21.26
C LEU A 97 -2.25 6.80 -21.86
N LEU A 98 -2.38 5.71 -21.09
CA LEU A 98 -3.05 4.50 -21.55
C LEU A 98 -4.55 4.72 -21.80
N CYS A 99 -5.22 5.58 -21.02
CA CYS A 99 -6.64 5.92 -21.24
C CYS A 99 -6.85 6.66 -22.56
N ARG A 100 -5.90 7.51 -22.94
CA ARG A 100 -6.00 8.37 -24.13
C ARG A 100 -5.40 7.75 -25.38
N ASN A 101 -4.49 6.79 -25.23
CA ASN A 101 -3.72 6.23 -26.32
C ASN A 101 -3.87 4.71 -26.42
N GLY A 102 -4.87 4.27 -27.20
CA GLY A 102 -5.08 2.85 -27.47
C GLY A 102 -3.93 2.17 -28.23
N GLN A 103 -3.06 2.92 -28.94
CA GLN A 103 -1.85 2.34 -29.53
C GLN A 103 -0.82 2.00 -28.47
N ALA A 104 -0.65 2.86 -27.46
CA ALA A 104 0.22 2.58 -26.32
C ALA A 104 -0.25 1.33 -25.56
N VAL A 105 -1.56 1.19 -25.32
CA VAL A 105 -2.14 -0.03 -24.72
C VAL A 105 -1.78 -1.27 -25.54
N ARG A 106 -2.03 -1.25 -26.86
CA ARG A 106 -1.70 -2.39 -27.74
C ARG A 106 -0.20 -2.71 -27.76
N LEU A 107 0.65 -1.69 -27.77
CA LEU A 107 2.09 -1.85 -27.72
C LEU A 107 2.52 -2.56 -26.43
N MET A 108 2.00 -2.12 -25.29
CA MET A 108 2.31 -2.75 -23.98
C MET A 108 1.79 -4.18 -23.91
N GLN A 109 0.55 -4.42 -24.34
CA GLN A 109 -0.05 -5.76 -24.40
C GLN A 109 0.71 -6.71 -25.33
N SER A 110 1.41 -6.20 -26.36
CA SER A 110 2.22 -7.02 -27.25
C SER A 110 3.64 -7.28 -26.74
N GLN A 111 4.13 -6.55 -25.72
CA GLN A 111 5.49 -6.72 -25.21
C GLN A 111 5.65 -8.03 -24.42
N ALA A 112 4.61 -8.45 -23.70
CA ALA A 112 4.68 -9.59 -22.81
C ALA A 112 3.49 -10.53 -23.01
N SER A 113 3.77 -11.81 -23.22
CA SER A 113 2.74 -12.85 -23.29
C SER A 113 2.23 -13.28 -21.92
N HIS A 114 2.97 -12.96 -20.85
CA HIS A 114 2.67 -13.31 -19.46
C HIS A 114 3.12 -12.18 -18.54
N ILE A 115 2.34 -11.90 -17.51
CA ILE A 115 2.69 -10.93 -16.46
C ILE A 115 2.80 -11.67 -15.13
N LEU A 116 3.89 -11.42 -14.40
CA LEU A 116 4.11 -11.92 -13.05
C LEU A 116 4.21 -10.74 -12.11
N VAL A 117 3.41 -10.74 -11.04
CA VAL A 117 3.44 -9.69 -10.03
C VAL A 117 3.67 -10.32 -8.66
N ASP A 118 4.75 -9.90 -8.00
CA ASP A 118 5.06 -10.31 -6.63
C ASP A 118 4.53 -9.26 -5.63
N GLU A 119 4.41 -9.64 -4.36
CA GLU A 119 3.92 -8.78 -3.26
C GLU A 119 2.58 -8.09 -3.57
N PHE A 120 1.66 -8.83 -4.21
CA PHE A 120 0.40 -8.27 -4.72
C PHE A 120 -0.52 -7.71 -3.61
N GLN A 121 -0.34 -8.12 -2.35
CA GLN A 121 -1.08 -7.57 -1.22
C GLN A 121 -0.84 -6.06 -1.02
N ASP A 122 0.27 -5.52 -1.51
CA ASP A 122 0.64 -4.12 -1.36
C ASP A 122 0.23 -3.25 -2.57
N THR A 123 -0.53 -3.83 -3.50
CA THR A 123 -1.00 -3.15 -4.71
C THR A 123 -2.07 -2.10 -4.38
N ASN A 124 -1.87 -0.87 -4.87
CA ASN A 124 -2.86 0.21 -4.79
C ASN A 124 -3.78 0.27 -6.03
N TYR A 125 -4.77 1.17 -6.01
CA TYR A 125 -5.74 1.26 -7.11
C TYR A 125 -5.10 1.68 -8.45
N ALA A 126 -4.22 2.68 -8.44
CA ALA A 126 -3.53 3.12 -9.65
C ALA A 126 -2.72 1.99 -10.30
N GLN A 127 -1.96 1.24 -9.51
CA GLN A 127 -1.19 0.08 -9.97
C GLN A 127 -2.10 -1.01 -10.56
N PHE A 128 -3.22 -1.29 -9.88
CA PHE A 128 -4.19 -2.28 -10.32
C PHE A 128 -4.82 -1.92 -11.66
N GLU A 129 -5.23 -0.66 -11.86
CA GLU A 129 -5.82 -0.20 -13.12
C GLU A 129 -4.81 -0.24 -14.26
N VAL A 130 -3.58 0.25 -14.05
CA VAL A 130 -2.50 0.16 -15.06
C VAL A 130 -2.26 -1.29 -15.44
N LEU A 131 -2.14 -2.20 -14.46
CA LEU A 131 -1.94 -3.63 -14.69
C LEU A 131 -3.07 -4.24 -15.54
N ARG A 132 -4.33 -3.90 -15.26
CA ARG A 132 -5.49 -4.36 -16.03
C ARG A 132 -5.45 -3.87 -17.48
N MET A 133 -5.01 -2.64 -17.72
CA MET A 133 -4.93 -2.07 -19.07
C MET A 133 -3.83 -2.73 -19.91
N ILE A 134 -2.66 -2.99 -19.32
CA ILE A 134 -1.52 -3.57 -20.04
C ILE A 134 -1.57 -5.10 -20.14
N MET A 135 -2.51 -5.75 -19.46
CA MET A 135 -2.65 -7.21 -19.48
C MET A 135 -2.89 -7.73 -20.91
N PRO A 136 -2.16 -8.78 -21.37
CA PRO A 136 -2.37 -9.35 -22.69
C PRO A 136 -3.79 -9.91 -22.83
N ALA A 137 -4.32 -9.90 -24.06
CA ALA A 137 -5.71 -10.29 -24.37
C ALA A 137 -6.08 -11.71 -23.89
N HIS A 138 -5.10 -12.61 -23.77
CA HIS A 138 -5.29 -13.98 -23.27
C HIS A 138 -5.42 -14.07 -21.74
N GLY A 139 -5.23 -12.97 -21.01
CA GLY A 139 -5.40 -12.93 -19.54
C GLY A 139 -4.31 -13.67 -18.77
N ASN A 140 -3.12 -13.84 -19.35
CA ASN A 140 -2.01 -14.58 -18.74
C ASN A 140 -1.33 -13.75 -17.64
N ILE A 141 -1.94 -13.74 -16.46
CA ILE A 141 -1.39 -13.10 -15.26
C ILE A 141 -1.21 -14.12 -14.14
N CYS A 142 -0.08 -14.04 -13.45
CA CYS A 142 0.21 -14.76 -12.22
C CYS A 142 0.57 -13.74 -11.15
N VAL A 143 -0.18 -13.71 -10.05
CA VAL A 143 0.12 -12.86 -8.90
C VAL A 143 0.51 -13.71 -7.71
N VAL A 144 1.47 -13.23 -6.93
CA VAL A 144 1.93 -13.84 -5.69
C VAL A 144 1.80 -12.80 -4.59
N GLY A 145 1.32 -13.21 -3.43
CA GLY A 145 1.22 -12.34 -2.27
C GLY A 145 0.67 -13.04 -1.04
N ASP A 146 0.74 -12.35 0.09
CA ASP A 146 0.24 -12.82 1.38
C ASP A 146 -0.55 -11.70 2.08
N VAL A 147 -1.86 -11.88 2.21
CA VAL A 147 -2.76 -10.91 2.85
C VAL A 147 -2.38 -10.66 4.30
N ASP A 148 -1.86 -11.68 5.00
CA ASP A 148 -1.42 -11.55 6.39
C ASP A 148 -0.14 -10.68 6.53
N GLN A 149 0.50 -10.33 5.41
CA GLN A 149 1.68 -9.45 5.33
C GLN A 149 1.36 -8.05 4.78
N ALA A 150 0.09 -7.72 4.52
CA ALA A 150 -0.32 -6.40 4.03
C ALA A 150 -0.15 -5.31 5.11
N ILE A 151 1.00 -4.63 5.10
CA ILE A 151 1.36 -3.58 6.09
C ILE A 151 1.39 -2.17 5.49
N TYR A 152 1.20 -2.02 4.18
CA TYR A 152 1.26 -0.74 3.47
C TYR A 152 -0.10 -0.06 3.25
N GLY A 153 -1.13 -0.41 4.03
CA GLY A 153 -2.47 0.21 3.89
C GLY A 153 -2.47 1.74 4.03
N TRP A 154 -1.52 2.31 4.77
CA TRP A 154 -1.33 3.76 4.89
C TRP A 154 -0.82 4.43 3.58
N ARG A 155 -0.35 3.64 2.61
CA ARG A 155 0.00 4.06 1.23
C ARG A 155 -1.07 3.68 0.21
N ALA A 156 -2.32 3.55 0.64
CA ALA A 156 -3.45 3.16 -0.20
C ALA A 156 -3.36 1.75 -0.82
N ALA A 157 -2.52 0.86 -0.27
CA ALA A 157 -2.56 -0.56 -0.63
C ALA A 157 -3.92 -1.17 -0.31
N ARG A 158 -4.44 -2.01 -1.22
CA ARG A 158 -5.75 -2.65 -1.13
C ARG A 158 -5.60 -4.17 -1.21
N PRO A 159 -5.37 -4.86 -0.07
CA PRO A 159 -5.22 -6.31 -0.03
C PRO A 159 -6.48 -7.06 -0.51
N GLU A 160 -7.62 -6.39 -0.60
CA GLU A 160 -8.85 -6.90 -1.19
C GLU A 160 -8.66 -7.37 -2.64
N TYR A 161 -7.76 -6.75 -3.42
CA TYR A 161 -7.45 -7.20 -4.78
C TYR A 161 -6.86 -8.61 -4.82
N LEU A 162 -6.10 -9.00 -3.79
CA LEU A 162 -5.58 -10.36 -3.65
C LEU A 162 -6.66 -11.31 -3.13
N LEU A 163 -7.41 -10.90 -2.09
CA LEU A 163 -8.49 -11.71 -1.50
C LEU A 163 -9.59 -12.08 -2.51
N GLU A 164 -10.00 -11.09 -3.31
CA GLU A 164 -11.07 -11.19 -4.31
C GLU A 164 -10.53 -11.35 -5.73
N PHE A 165 -9.29 -11.85 -5.90
CA PHE A 165 -8.65 -11.92 -7.22
C PHE A 165 -9.52 -12.59 -8.30
N GLU A 166 -10.22 -13.67 -7.96
CA GLU A 166 -11.12 -14.41 -8.86
C GLU A 166 -12.32 -13.57 -9.33
N ARG A 167 -12.74 -12.55 -8.57
CA ARG A 167 -13.78 -11.60 -8.98
C ARG A 167 -13.29 -10.71 -10.13
N TYR A 168 -12.02 -10.35 -10.11
CA TYR A 168 -11.40 -9.48 -11.12
C TYR A 168 -10.89 -10.26 -12.33
N PHE A 169 -10.47 -11.51 -12.13
CA PHE A 169 -9.97 -12.43 -13.14
C PHE A 169 -10.71 -13.77 -13.07
N PRO A 170 -11.93 -13.87 -13.66
CA PRO A 170 -12.72 -15.09 -13.64
C PRO A 170 -11.96 -16.27 -14.24
N GLY A 171 -11.97 -17.42 -13.55
CA GLY A 171 -11.24 -18.61 -13.97
C GLY A 171 -9.78 -18.67 -13.50
N ALA A 172 -9.32 -17.69 -12.72
CA ALA A 172 -8.04 -17.76 -12.03
C ALA A 172 -7.98 -19.01 -11.14
N LYS A 173 -6.80 -19.63 -11.07
CA LYS A 173 -6.53 -20.78 -10.21
C LYS A 173 -5.77 -20.30 -8.98
N ARG A 174 -6.31 -20.57 -7.79
CA ARG A 174 -5.61 -20.33 -6.53
C ARG A 174 -4.69 -21.52 -6.19
N VAL A 175 -3.44 -21.22 -5.86
CA VAL A 175 -2.46 -22.19 -5.36
C VAL A 175 -1.92 -21.69 -4.03
N GLU A 176 -2.03 -22.51 -2.98
CA GLU A 176 -1.59 -22.14 -1.64
C GLU A 176 -0.25 -22.80 -1.27
N LEU A 177 0.73 -21.98 -0.90
CA LEU A 177 2.05 -22.44 -0.49
C LEU A 177 2.18 -22.43 1.04
N LEU A 178 1.65 -23.47 1.68
CA LEU A 178 1.55 -23.53 3.15
C LEU A 178 2.80 -24.04 3.85
N ALA A 179 3.80 -24.52 3.12
CA ALA A 179 5.03 -25.05 3.69
C ALA A 179 6.04 -23.93 3.97
N ASN A 180 6.34 -23.68 5.25
CA ASN A 180 7.35 -22.72 5.65
C ASN A 180 8.72 -23.41 5.81
N TYR A 181 9.66 -23.02 4.96
CA TYR A 181 11.04 -23.54 4.95
C TYR A 181 12.03 -22.67 5.73
N ARG A 182 11.62 -21.48 6.17
CA ARG A 182 12.49 -20.47 6.81
C ARG A 182 12.61 -20.68 8.32
N SER A 183 11.49 -20.90 8.99
CA SER A 183 11.36 -20.80 10.45
C SER A 183 11.09 -22.15 11.12
N SER A 184 11.38 -22.22 12.42
CA SER A 184 11.13 -23.42 13.24
C SER A 184 9.64 -23.61 13.55
N LYS A 185 9.26 -24.82 13.95
CA LYS A 185 7.89 -25.12 14.40
C LYS A 185 7.41 -24.22 15.53
N ALA A 186 8.30 -23.82 16.44
CA ALA A 186 7.98 -22.92 17.53
C ALA A 186 7.57 -21.52 17.01
N ILE A 187 8.39 -20.93 16.13
CA ILE A 187 8.13 -19.59 15.57
C ILE A 187 6.85 -19.59 14.74
N VAL A 188 6.69 -20.55 13.84
CA VAL A 188 5.49 -20.70 13.01
C VAL A 188 4.24 -20.88 13.88
N GLY A 189 4.34 -21.68 14.94
CA GLY A 189 3.24 -21.87 15.89
C GLY A 189 2.82 -20.58 16.61
N TYR A 190 3.77 -19.71 16.96
CA TYR A 190 3.45 -18.40 17.54
C TYR A 190 2.84 -17.45 16.51
N ALA A 191 3.42 -17.37 15.30
CA ALA A 191 2.90 -16.52 14.22
C ALA A 191 1.44 -16.87 13.89
N ASN A 192 1.14 -18.16 13.69
CA ASN A 192 -0.22 -18.64 13.43
C ASN A 192 -1.22 -18.26 14.54
N LYS A 193 -0.79 -18.29 15.81
CA LYS A 193 -1.66 -17.91 16.94
C LYS A 193 -1.94 -16.40 17.01
N VAL A 194 -0.95 -15.59 16.63
CA VAL A 194 -1.11 -14.12 16.60
C VAL A 194 -2.04 -13.74 15.47
N ILE A 195 -1.78 -14.25 14.27
CA ILE A 195 -2.52 -13.86 13.06
C ILE A 195 -3.97 -14.36 13.03
N ALA A 196 -4.27 -15.47 13.72
CA ALA A 196 -5.63 -16.00 13.86
C ALA A 196 -6.63 -15.03 14.52
N ARG A 197 -6.16 -13.92 15.09
CA ARG A 197 -7.01 -12.86 15.66
C ARG A 197 -7.50 -11.84 14.62
N ASN A 198 -6.92 -11.83 13.42
CA ASN A 198 -7.31 -10.92 12.34
C ASN A 198 -8.57 -11.44 11.62
N LYS A 199 -9.44 -10.50 11.21
CA LYS A 199 -10.71 -10.82 10.52
C LYS A 199 -10.58 -10.87 9.00
N LEU A 200 -9.78 -9.98 8.42
CA LEU A 200 -9.60 -9.88 6.97
C LEU A 200 -8.42 -10.76 6.54
N ARG A 201 -8.67 -12.05 6.30
CA ARG A 201 -7.63 -13.01 5.89
C ARG A 201 -8.24 -14.25 5.22
N HIS A 202 -7.39 -15.06 4.59
CA HIS A 202 -7.72 -16.46 4.32
C HIS A 202 -7.52 -17.28 5.60
N GLU A 203 -8.48 -18.14 5.94
CA GLU A 203 -8.43 -18.99 7.14
C GLU A 203 -7.48 -20.18 6.98
N VAL A 204 -6.24 -19.91 6.59
CA VAL A 204 -5.22 -20.94 6.36
C VAL A 204 -3.99 -20.62 7.20
N GLY A 205 -3.35 -21.66 7.71
CA GLY A 205 -2.15 -21.56 8.54
C GLY A 205 -0.95 -22.23 7.88
N ILE A 206 0.23 -21.63 8.03
CA ILE A 206 1.47 -22.19 7.49
C ILE A 206 2.03 -23.30 8.42
N ARG A 207 2.77 -24.25 7.83
CA ARG A 207 3.34 -25.41 8.50
C ARG A 207 4.86 -25.41 8.34
N ALA A 208 5.59 -25.44 9.45
CA ALA A 208 7.05 -25.51 9.41
C ALA A 208 7.53 -26.87 8.87
N VAL A 209 8.44 -26.85 7.90
CA VAL A 209 9.13 -28.04 7.38
C VAL A 209 10.32 -28.43 8.26
N ARG A 210 11.04 -27.43 8.80
CA ARG A 210 12.20 -27.65 9.66
C ARG A 210 11.79 -28.31 10.99
N ARG A 211 12.48 -29.38 11.36
CA ARG A 211 12.36 -30.02 12.68
C ARG A 211 13.19 -29.25 13.72
N GLY A 212 12.77 -29.29 14.98
CA GLY A 212 13.49 -28.64 16.09
C GLY A 212 13.25 -27.14 16.21
N GLY A 213 14.11 -26.47 16.98
CA GLY A 213 14.00 -25.06 17.35
C GLY A 213 13.71 -24.87 18.84
N GLN A 214 14.43 -23.96 19.48
CA GLN A 214 14.20 -23.63 20.89
C GLN A 214 12.82 -23.00 21.08
N ARG A 215 12.17 -23.28 22.22
CA ARG A 215 10.98 -22.53 22.61
C ARG A 215 11.39 -21.06 22.80
N GLY A 216 10.57 -20.15 22.27
CA GLY A 216 10.76 -18.72 22.50
C GLY A 216 10.82 -18.44 24.00
N HIS A 217 11.89 -17.77 24.44
CA HIS A 217 12.02 -17.30 25.81
C HIS A 217 11.46 -15.88 25.85
N TYR A 218 10.36 -15.69 26.58
CA TYR A 218 9.91 -14.37 26.96
C TYR A 218 10.68 -13.99 28.22
N GLY A 219 11.42 -12.88 28.18
CA GLY A 219 12.00 -12.31 29.40
C GLY A 219 10.89 -12.01 30.42
N PRO A 220 11.21 -11.98 31.73
CA PRO A 220 10.22 -11.60 32.73
C PRO A 220 9.60 -10.25 32.38
N ARG A 221 8.28 -10.13 32.55
CA ARG A 221 7.56 -8.87 32.36
C ARG A 221 8.23 -7.80 33.22
N PRO A 222 8.74 -6.68 32.65
CA PRO A 222 9.35 -5.62 33.44
C PRO A 222 8.37 -5.13 34.51
N LYS A 223 8.80 -5.11 35.78
CA LYS A 223 7.97 -4.65 36.91
C LYS A 223 7.78 -3.13 36.92
N SER A 224 8.74 -2.39 36.37
CA SER A 224 8.60 -1.00 35.96
C SER A 224 8.25 -0.98 34.48
N GLY A 225 7.37 -0.06 34.03
CA GLY A 225 6.89 0.01 32.65
C GLY A 225 8.00 -0.07 31.59
N TRP A 226 7.61 -0.39 30.35
CA TRP A 226 8.49 -0.67 29.20
C TRP A 226 9.66 0.32 29.04
N ASN A 227 10.78 0.03 29.69
CA ASN A 227 12.07 0.62 29.36
C ASN A 227 12.79 -0.36 28.44
N CYS A 228 12.88 -0.01 27.16
CA CYS A 228 13.62 -0.76 26.16
C CYS A 228 15.12 -0.73 26.53
N VAL A 229 15.64 -1.80 27.13
CA VAL A 229 17.06 -1.89 27.51
C VAL A 229 17.85 -2.51 26.36
N ARG A 230 18.66 -1.70 25.68
CA ARG A 230 19.84 -2.17 24.93
C ARG A 230 20.81 -2.85 25.90
N ARG A 231 21.01 -4.16 25.78
CA ARG A 231 22.25 -4.83 26.20
C ARG A 231 22.54 -6.00 25.28
N TYR A 232 23.32 -5.75 24.23
CA TYR A 232 24.15 -6.80 23.64
C TYR A 232 25.40 -6.92 24.51
N GLY A 233 25.42 -7.94 25.37
CA GLY A 233 26.61 -8.35 26.11
C GLY A 233 27.53 -9.14 25.18
N SER A 234 28.74 -8.62 25.04
CA SER A 234 29.95 -9.26 24.51
C SER A 234 30.27 -10.58 25.19
N VAL A 235 30.38 -11.68 24.44
CA VAL A 235 31.43 -12.73 24.62
C VAL A 235 31.61 -13.47 23.28
N ILE A 236 32.73 -13.23 22.60
CA ILE A 236 33.35 -14.21 21.69
C ILE A 236 34.69 -14.56 22.35
N PRO A 237 34.94 -15.83 22.75
CA PRO A 237 36.26 -16.23 23.23
C PRO A 237 37.23 -16.37 22.05
N ARG A 238 38.50 -16.01 22.28
CA ARG A 238 39.62 -16.20 21.36
C ARG A 238 39.91 -17.67 21.10
#